data_AF-A0A1H0SLW1-F1
#
_entry.id   AF-A0A1H0SLW1-F1
#
_cell.length_a   1.000
_cell.length_b   1.000
_cell.length_c   1.000
_cell.angle_alpha   90.00
_cell.angle_beta   90.00
_cell.angle_gamma   90.00
#
_symmetry.space_group_name_H-M   'P 1'
#
loop_
_entity.id
_entity.type
_entity.pdbx_description
1 polymer ?
#
loop_
_entity_poly.entity_id
_entity_poly.type
_entity_poly.pdbx_seq_one_letter_code
_entity_poly.pdbx_strand_id
1 'polypeptide(L)'
;MVDEALIRWLFEEHGRAALAYATRLCGSRTVAEEIVQEVFIRAWRRPEVLNDSKSSVRGWLLTAVYGVVIDRRCADEPRSSALRHPVAVT
;
A
#
# COMPACT_ATOMS: atom_id res chain seq x y z
N MET A 1 -12.37 20.64 -0.13
CA MET A 1 -12.24 20.81 1.34
C MET A 1 -12.70 19.58 2.14
N VAL A 2 -13.22 18.51 1.50
CA VAL A 2 -13.72 17.31 2.21
C VAL A 2 -12.60 16.28 2.44
N ASP A 3 -11.49 16.36 1.70
CA ASP A 3 -10.43 15.35 1.68
C ASP A 3 -9.40 15.49 2.81
N GLU A 4 -9.13 16.72 3.27
CA GLU A 4 -8.09 16.98 4.28
C GLU A 4 -8.48 16.50 5.68
N ALA A 5 -9.72 16.77 6.09
CA ALA A 5 -10.25 16.31 7.37
C ALA A 5 -10.34 14.78 7.44
N LEU A 6 -10.73 14.13 6.33
CA LEU A 6 -10.81 12.67 6.24
C LEU A 6 -9.45 12.02 6.42
N ILE A 7 -8.42 12.56 5.76
CA ILE A 7 -7.07 12.01 5.81
C ILE A 7 -6.39 12.31 7.15
N ARG A 8 -6.67 13.47 7.76
CA ARG A 8 -6.27 13.76 9.14
C ARG A 8 -6.84 12.74 10.11
N TRP A 9 -8.15 12.49 10.04
CA TRP A 9 -8.82 11.50 10.86
C TRP A 9 -8.24 10.08 10.65
N LEU A 10 -8.01 9.69 9.39
CA LEU A 10 -7.39 8.41 9.03
C LEU A 10 -6.01 8.25 9.69
N PHE A 11 -5.21 9.32 9.71
CA PHE A 11 -3.87 9.32 10.28
C PHE A 11 -3.90 9.21 11.80
N GLU A 12 -4.74 10.00 12.45
CA GLU A 12 -4.89 10.02 13.91
C GLU A 12 -5.39 8.69 14.44
N GLU A 13 -6.40 8.11 13.77
CA GLU A 13 -7.06 6.88 14.21
C GLU A 13 -6.26 5.63 13.84
N HIS A 14 -5.66 5.58 12.64
CA HIS A 14 -5.10 4.35 12.10
C HIS A 14 -3.61 4.40 11.77
N GLY A 15 -2.98 5.58 11.71
CA GLY A 15 -1.58 5.73 11.31
C GLY A 15 -0.61 4.90 12.17
N ARG A 16 -0.78 4.93 13.50
CA ARG A 16 0.06 4.14 14.42
C ARG A 16 -0.11 2.63 14.22
N ALA A 17 -1.34 2.16 14.03
CA ALA A 17 -1.61 0.74 13.84
C ALA A 17 -1.09 0.23 12.50
N ALA A 18 -1.30 0.99 11.42
CA ALA A 18 -0.79 0.69 10.09
C ALA A 18 0.75 0.61 10.10
N LEU A 19 1.40 1.55 10.77
CA LEU A 19 2.85 1.59 10.86
C LEU A 19 3.43 0.44 11.69
N ALA A 20 2.81 0.09 12.81
CA ALA A 20 3.20 -1.08 13.59
C ALA A 20 3.05 -2.38 12.78
N TYR A 21 1.97 -2.50 12.00
CA TYR A 21 1.74 -3.64 11.12
C TYR A 21 2.77 -3.73 10.00
N ALA A 22 3.00 -2.64 9.26
CA ALA A 22 4.03 -2.58 8.22
C ALA A 22 5.44 -2.86 8.77
N THR A 23 5.77 -2.34 9.96
CA THR A 23 7.06 -2.61 10.62
C THR A 23 7.24 -4.11 10.89
N ARG A 24 6.19 -4.81 11.34
CA ARG A 24 6.22 -6.26 11.55
C ARG A 24 6.40 -7.05 10.25
N LEU A 25 5.83 -6.57 9.14
CA LEU A 25 5.97 -7.22 7.84
C LEU A 25 7.35 -6.99 7.20
N CYS A 26 7.93 -5.81 7.36
CA CYS A 26 9.17 -5.42 6.68
C CYS A 26 10.42 -5.62 7.54
N GLY A 27 10.29 -5.71 8.87
CA GLY A 27 11.43 -5.75 9.79
C GLY A 27 12.23 -4.44 9.88
N SER A 28 11.86 -3.42 9.11
CA SER A 28 12.50 -2.10 9.07
C SER A 28 11.46 -1.01 9.25
N ARG A 29 11.69 -0.12 10.21
CA ARG A 29 10.82 1.02 10.48
C ARG A 29 10.82 2.02 9.33
N THR A 30 11.98 2.31 8.74
CA THR A 30 12.11 3.25 7.61
C THR A 30 11.29 2.78 6.41
N VAL A 31 11.43 1.50 6.03
CA VAL A 31 10.65 0.91 4.93
C VAL A 31 9.16 0.94 5.24
N ALA A 32 8.78 0.65 6.48
CA ALA A 32 7.39 0.69 6.91
C ALA A 32 6.77 2.10 6.80
N GLU A 33 7.53 3.14 7.13
CA GLU A 33 7.07 4.53 7.01
C GLU A 33 6.78 4.91 5.57
N GLU A 34 7.65 4.54 4.63
CA GLU A 34 7.41 4.77 3.20
C GLU A 34 6.17 4.04 2.69
N ILE A 35 5.96 2.79 3.12
CA ILE A 35 4.80 1.99 2.74
C ILE A 35 3.52 2.63 3.26
N VAL A 36 3.50 3.06 4.53
CA VAL A 36 2.33 3.73 5.10
C VAL A 36 2.07 5.06 4.39
N GLN A 37 3.10 5.84 4.07
CA GLN A 37 2.94 7.08 3.30
C GLN A 37 2.31 6.81 1.93
N GLU A 38 2.81 5.83 1.19
CA GLU A 38 2.26 5.42 -0.11
C GLU A 38 0.77 5.00 0.01
N VAL A 39 0.42 4.21 1.03
CA VAL A 39 -0.97 3.82 1.28
C VAL A 39 -1.87 5.02 1.56
N PHE A 40 -1.39 5.98 2.36
CA PHE A 40 -2.13 7.20 2.67
C PHE A 40 -2.31 8.09 1.45
N ILE A 41 -1.31 8.17 0.56
CA ILE A 41 -1.42 8.87 -0.72
C ILE A 41 -2.46 8.18 -1.62
N ARG A 42 -2.52 6.85 -1.65
CA ARG A 42 -3.55 6.11 -2.37
C ARG A 42 -4.95 6.36 -1.80
N ALA A 43 -5.07 6.43 -0.48
CA ALA A 43 -6.31 6.78 0.20
C ALA A 43 -6.78 8.20 -0.17
N TRP A 44 -5.85 9.17 -0.19
CA TRP A 44 -6.14 10.55 -0.60
C TRP A 44 -6.65 10.63 -2.05
N ARG A 45 -6.04 9.87 -2.96
CA ARG A 45 -6.43 9.89 -4.37
C ARG A 45 -7.79 9.23 -4.64
N ARG A 46 -8.27 8.41 -3.71
CA ARG A 46 -9.48 7.58 -3.87
C ARG A 46 -10.28 7.51 -2.57
N PRO A 47 -10.77 8.64 -2.03
CA PRO A 47 -11.46 8.68 -0.74
C PRO A 47 -12.73 7.81 -0.72
N GLU A 48 -13.30 7.49 -1.89
CA GLU A 48 -14.46 6.60 -2.02
C GLU A 48 -14.24 5.21 -1.41
N VAL A 49 -12.99 4.72 -1.37
CA VAL A 49 -12.66 3.40 -0.78
C VAL A 49 -12.73 3.39 0.74
N LEU A 50 -12.71 4.57 1.37
CA LEU A 50 -12.83 4.73 2.83
C LEU A 50 -14.30 4.83 3.26
N ASN A 51 -15.21 5.15 2.33
CA ASN A 51 -16.65 5.29 2.57
C ASN A 51 -17.45 4.06 2.12
N ASP A 52 -16.79 2.96 1.71
CA ASP A 52 -17.48 1.75 1.28
C ASP A 52 -18.13 1.04 2.48
N SER A 53 -19.46 1.05 2.52
CA SER A 53 -20.27 0.43 3.57
C SER A 53 -20.02 -1.08 3.74
N LYS A 54 -19.40 -1.74 2.74
CA LYS A 54 -19.10 -3.18 2.77
C LYS A 54 -17.76 -3.52 3.42
N SER A 55 -16.87 -2.55 3.60
CA SER A 55 -15.52 -2.80 4.10
C SER A 55 -15.13 -1.78 5.17
N SER A 56 -14.63 -2.26 6.31
CA SER A 56 -14.08 -1.34 7.32
C SER A 56 -12.83 -0.65 6.79
N VAL A 57 -12.68 0.65 7.09
CA VAL A 57 -11.48 1.45 6.80
C VAL A 57 -10.20 0.73 7.26
N ARG A 58 -10.25 0.11 8.44
CA ARG A 58 -9.14 -0.66 9.01
C ARG A 58 -8.81 -1.89 8.15
N GLY A 59 -9.80 -2.66 7.71
CA GLY A 59 -9.60 -3.82 6.84
C GLY A 59 -9.00 -3.42 5.49
N TRP A 60 -9.50 -2.33 4.91
CA TRP A 60 -8.94 -1.76 3.69
C TRP A 60 -7.47 -1.34 3.88
N LEU A 61 -7.14 -0.61 4.96
CA LEU A 61 -5.77 -0.18 5.25
C LEU A 61 -4.80 -1.35 5.38
N LEU A 62 -5.17 -2.40 6.12
CA LEU A 62 -4.32 -3.59 6.29
C LEU A 62 -4.09 -4.29 4.95
N THR A 63 -5.12 -4.38 4.12
CA THR A 63 -5.03 -4.98 2.78
C THR A 63 -4.14 -4.16 1.86
N ALA A 64 -4.29 -2.82 1.88
CA ALA A 64 -3.47 -1.91 1.09
C ALA A 64 -2.00 -1.96 1.51
N VAL A 65 -1.70 -1.94 2.81
CA VAL A 65 -0.34 -2.11 3.34
C VAL A 65 0.26 -3.43 2.87
N TYR A 66 -0.47 -4.53 3.03
CA TYR A 66 0.01 -5.85 2.61
C TYR A 66 0.30 -5.88 1.10
N GLY A 67 -0.61 -5.34 0.28
CA GLY A 67 -0.43 -5.26 -1.17
C GLY A 67 0.84 -4.51 -1.58
N VAL A 68 1.12 -3.35 -0.95
CA VAL A 68 2.35 -2.59 -1.23
C VAL A 68 3.60 -3.35 -0.79
N VAL A 69 3.55 -4.06 0.34
CA VAL A 69 4.69 -4.89 0.82
C VAL A 69 5.01 -6.00 -0.20
N ILE A 70 3.99 -6.71 -0.69
CA ILE A 70 4.17 -7.78 -1.67
C ILE A 70 4.70 -7.23 -3.00
N ASP A 71 4.15 -6.11 -3.47
CA ASP A 71 4.59 -5.45 -4.69
C ASP A 71 6.09 -5.08 -4.63
N ARG A 72 6.54 -4.49 -3.51
CA ARG A 72 7.96 -4.19 -3.30
C ARG A 72 8.83 -5.44 -3.31
N ARG A 73 8.43 -6.51 -2.60
CA ARG A 73 9.18 -7.79 -2.60
C ARG A 73 9.28 -8.41 -3.99
N CYS A 74 8.19 -8.37 -4.76
CA CYS A 74 8.17 -8.85 -6.14
C CYS A 74 8.93 -7.94 -7.11
N ALA A 75 9.13 -6.66 -6.77
CA ALA A 75 9.96 -5.73 -7.53
C ALA A 75 11.46 -5.89 -7.24
N ASP A 76 11.81 -6.22 -5.98
CA ASP A 76 13.17 -6.57 -5.55
C ASP A 76 13.60 -7.95 -6.06
N GLU A 77 12.65 -8.86 -6.30
CA GLU A 77 12.95 -10.12 -6.98
C GLU A 77 13.36 -9.81 -8.43
N PRO A 78 14.61 -10.08 -8.83
CA PRO A 78 15.07 -9.74 -10.16
C PRO A 78 14.19 -10.48 -11.15
N ARG A 79 13.36 -9.71 -11.86
CA ARG A 79 12.53 -10.14 -12.98
C ARG A 79 13.37 -11.08 -13.84
N SER A 80 13.16 -12.39 -13.68
CA SER A 80 13.61 -13.44 -14.58
C SER A 80 12.80 -13.33 -15.88
N SER A 81 12.97 -12.19 -16.58
CA SER A 81 12.56 -11.93 -17.96
C SER A 81 13.78 -12.09 -18.85
N ALA A 82 14.42 -13.25 -18.71
CA ALA A 82 15.13 -13.91 -19.79
C ALA A 82 14.17 -14.64 -20.74
N LEU A 83 12.85 -14.37 -20.68
CA LEU A 83 11.89 -14.74 -21.72
C LEU A 83 11.68 -13.55 -22.66
N ARG A 84 12.77 -13.16 -23.32
CA ARG A 84 12.77 -12.54 -24.64
C ARG A 84 13.57 -13.46 -25.55
N HIS A 85 12.87 -14.28 -26.32
CA HIS A 85 13.32 -14.61 -27.66
C HIS A 85 12.25 -14.13 -28.64
N PRO A 86 12.57 -13.22 -29.59
CA PRO A 86 11.73 -13.03 -30.74
C PRO A 86 11.85 -14.29 -31.59
N VAL A 87 10.77 -15.07 -31.70
CA VAL A 87 10.69 -16.03 -32.81
C VAL A 87 10.55 -15.17 -34.07
N ALA A 88 11.66 -15.00 -34.78
CA ALA A 88 11.63 -14.61 -36.17
C ALA A 88 10.84 -15.69 -36.91
N VAL A 89 9.63 -15.36 -37.34
CA VAL A 89 8.91 -16.13 -38.37
C VAL A 89 9.33 -15.54 -39.70
N THR A 90 10.11 -16.32 -40.42
CA THR A 90 10.44 -16.17 -41.85
C THR A 90 9.19 -16.33 -42.70
#